data_AF-A0A7S0STI5-F1
#
_entry.id   AF-A0A7S0STI5-F1
#
_cell.length_a   1.000
_cell.length_b   1.000
_cell.length_c   1.000
_cell.angle_alpha   90.00
_cell.angle_beta   90.00
_cell.angle_gamma   90.00
#
_symmetry.space_group_name_H-M   'P 1'
#
loop_
_entity.id
_entity.type
_entity.pdbx_description
1 polymer ?
#
loop_
_entity_poly.entity_id
_entity_poly.type
_entity_poly.pdbx_seq_one_letter_code
_entity_poly.pdbx_strand_id
1 'polypeptide(L)'
;NFLKLCKIKYYNGCLFYNVQSGFIVQTGDPSGNGKGGKSVEGIIKNNVNHIFKDEIHKSMKFDRLGCVGMAHINDQSDSNRSQFFITLRGEDLDMFDEKYTLFGMIAEDLDMFD
;
A
#
# COMPACT_ATOMS: atom_id res chain seq x y z
N ASN A 1 7.77 8.28 -1.22
CA ASN A 1 6.37 8.63 -1.61
C ASN A 1 5.45 8.78 -0.40
N PHE A 2 5.16 7.71 0.35
CA PHE A 2 4.21 7.64 1.46
C PHE A 2 4.29 8.79 2.47
N LEU A 3 5.46 9.00 3.11
CA LEU A 3 5.63 10.04 4.15
C LEU A 3 5.27 11.46 3.68
N LYS A 4 5.55 11.79 2.42
CA LYS A 4 5.21 13.10 1.86
C LYS A 4 3.70 13.26 1.66
N LEU A 5 3.01 12.20 1.22
CA LEU A 5 1.55 12.17 1.13
C LEU A 5 0.90 12.32 2.50
N CYS A 6 1.43 11.67 3.55
CA CYS A 6 1.02 11.89 4.94
C CYS A 6 1.20 13.37 5.34
N LYS A 7 2.38 13.95 5.07
CA LYS A 7 2.70 15.34 5.44
C LYS A 7 1.76 16.37 4.81
N ILE A 8 1.25 16.12 3.60
CA ILE A 8 0.30 17.01 2.93
C ILE A 8 -1.17 16.64 3.22
N LYS A 9 -1.42 15.77 4.21
CA LYS A 9 -2.75 15.30 4.61
C LYS A 9 -3.53 14.61 3.49
N TYR A 10 -2.82 14.04 2.50
CA TYR A 10 -3.44 13.37 1.36
C TYR A 10 -4.32 12.19 1.77
N TYR A 11 -3.91 11.48 2.82
CA TYR A 11 -4.61 10.31 3.32
C TYR A 11 -5.73 10.63 4.32
N ASN A 12 -5.93 11.91 4.69
CA ASN A 12 -6.97 12.27 5.63
C ASN A 12 -8.35 11.95 5.03
N GLY A 13 -9.13 11.13 5.74
CA GLY A 13 -10.45 10.70 5.28
C GLY A 13 -10.43 9.63 4.18
N CYS A 14 -9.26 9.09 3.81
CA CYS A 14 -9.21 7.91 2.94
C CYS A 14 -9.88 6.72 3.64
N LEU A 15 -10.79 6.05 2.93
CA LEU A 15 -11.45 4.85 3.42
C LEU A 15 -10.54 3.63 3.27
N PHE A 16 -10.70 2.66 4.18
CA PHE A 16 -10.34 1.29 3.88
C PHE A 16 -11.47 0.68 3.05
N TYR A 17 -11.35 0.73 1.72
CA TYR A 17 -12.46 0.38 0.81
C TYR A 17 -12.47 -1.10 0.39
N ASN A 18 -11.34 -1.79 0.56
CA ASN A 18 -11.23 -3.22 0.28
C ASN A 18 -10.68 -3.91 1.53
N VAL A 19 -11.56 -4.66 2.20
CA VAL A 19 -11.27 -5.40 3.44
C VAL A 19 -11.52 -6.86 3.14
N GLN A 20 -10.46 -7.66 3.16
CA GLN A 20 -10.51 -9.11 2.97
C GLN A 20 -10.10 -9.76 4.28
N SER A 21 -11.10 -10.23 5.03
CA SER A 21 -10.93 -10.79 6.37
C SER A 21 -9.80 -11.83 6.41
N GLY A 22 -8.86 -11.66 7.33
CA GLY A 22 -7.72 -12.56 7.49
C GLY A 22 -6.70 -12.54 6.35
N PHE A 23 -6.78 -11.57 5.42
CA PHE A 23 -5.84 -11.45 4.31
C PHE A 23 -5.21 -10.06 4.22
N ILE A 24 -5.96 -9.06 3.76
CA ILE A 24 -5.47 -7.67 3.65
C ILE A 24 -6.58 -6.66 3.94
N VAL A 25 -6.16 -5.46 4.34
CA VAL A 25 -6.95 -4.23 4.20
C VAL A 25 -6.23 -3.25 3.30
N GLN A 26 -6.94 -2.59 2.40
CA GLN A 26 -6.37 -1.68 1.41
C GLN A 26 -7.00 -0.29 1.50
N THR A 27 -6.15 0.73 1.37
CA THR A 27 -6.51 2.15 1.47
C THR A 27 -5.59 3.01 0.60
N GLY A 28 -5.63 4.33 0.78
CA GLY A 28 -4.75 5.30 0.11
C GLY A 28 -5.31 5.88 -1.18
N ASP A 29 -6.61 5.69 -1.45
CA ASP A 29 -7.36 6.35 -2.52
C ASP A 29 -8.32 7.39 -1.92
N PRO A 30 -8.07 8.71 -2.11
CA PRO A 30 -8.97 9.76 -1.62
C PRO A 30 -10.37 9.74 -2.24
N SER A 31 -10.56 9.05 -3.38
CA SER A 31 -11.88 8.89 -4.00
C SER A 31 -12.67 7.72 -3.42
N GLY A 32 -12.02 6.82 -2.66
CA GLY A 32 -12.63 5.68 -2.01
C GLY A 32 -13.16 4.57 -2.93
N ASN A 33 -12.91 4.63 -4.25
CA ASN A 33 -13.43 3.65 -5.21
C ASN A 33 -12.38 2.61 -5.66
N GLY A 34 -11.14 2.72 -5.18
CA GLY A 34 -10.04 1.81 -5.46
C GLY A 34 -9.38 2.00 -6.83
N LYS A 35 -9.85 2.94 -7.66
CA LYS A 35 -9.30 3.24 -8.99
C LYS A 35 -8.51 4.55 -9.02
N GLY A 36 -8.59 5.32 -7.94
CA GLY A 36 -7.93 6.61 -7.82
C GLY A 36 -6.55 6.54 -7.17
N GLY A 37 -6.08 7.68 -6.68
CA GLY A 37 -4.77 7.81 -6.08
C GLY A 37 -3.70 8.39 -7.01
N LYS A 38 -2.80 9.19 -6.45
CA LYS A 38 -1.72 9.88 -7.17
C LYS A 38 -0.42 9.78 -6.37
N SER A 39 0.68 9.47 -7.04
CA SER A 39 2.00 9.60 -6.43
C SER A 39 2.29 11.07 -6.11
N VAL A 40 3.15 11.32 -5.12
CA VAL A 40 3.50 12.68 -4.72
C VAL A 40 4.19 13.47 -5.83
N GLU A 41 4.99 12.78 -6.65
CA GLU A 41 5.61 13.37 -7.82
C GLU A 41 4.58 13.74 -8.88
N GLY A 42 3.55 12.90 -9.09
CA GLY A 42 2.43 13.23 -9.96
C GLY A 42 1.65 14.47 -9.52
N ILE A 43 1.54 14.70 -8.21
CA ILE A 43 0.95 15.94 -7.66
C ILE A 43 1.87 17.13 -7.96
N ILE A 44 3.16 17.03 -7.63
CA ILE A 44 4.13 18.14 -7.77
C ILE A 44 4.31 18.55 -9.23
N LYS A 45 4.36 17.58 -10.15
CA LYS A 45 4.59 17.80 -11.59
C LYS A 45 3.29 18.00 -12.38
N ASN A 46 2.12 18.03 -11.72
CA ASN A 46 0.81 18.03 -12.37
C ASN A 46 0.64 16.89 -13.41
N ASN A 47 1.26 15.73 -13.16
CA ASN A 47 1.10 14.52 -13.97
C ASN A 47 0.35 13.47 -13.14
N VAL A 48 -0.98 13.50 -13.22
CA VAL A 48 -1.86 12.61 -12.42
C VAL A 48 -1.65 11.12 -12.71
N ASN A 49 -1.06 10.80 -13.87
CA ASN A 49 -0.82 9.42 -14.28
C ASN A 49 0.55 8.88 -13.85
N HIS A 50 1.37 9.71 -13.20
CA HIS A 50 2.71 9.32 -12.77
C HIS A 50 2.67 8.12 -11.82
N ILE A 51 3.34 7.05 -12.24
CA ILE A 51 3.61 5.83 -11.49
C ILE A 51 5.10 5.75 -11.16
N PHE A 52 5.46 4.97 -10.15
CA PHE A 52 6.85 4.66 -9.85
C PHE A 52 7.07 3.16 -9.65
N LYS A 53 8.31 2.75 -9.86
CA LYS A 53 8.75 1.34 -9.88
C LYS A 53 8.65 0.69 -8.51
N ASP A 54 8.64 -0.64 -8.52
CA ASP A 54 8.74 -1.45 -7.31
C ASP A 54 10.15 -1.34 -6.70
N GLU A 55 10.22 -1.35 -5.37
CA GLU A 55 11.46 -1.36 -4.58
C GLU A 55 11.57 -2.71 -3.87
N ILE A 56 11.89 -3.77 -4.63
CA ILE A 56 11.92 -5.16 -4.15
C ILE A 56 13.28 -5.50 -3.56
N HIS A 57 13.27 -6.06 -2.35
CA HIS A 57 14.46 -6.62 -1.69
C HIS A 57 14.22 -8.09 -1.33
N LYS A 58 15.11 -8.98 -1.75
CA LYS A 58 14.99 -10.44 -1.51
C LYS A 58 14.92 -10.85 -0.04
N SER A 59 15.47 -10.02 0.85
CA SER A 59 15.46 -10.23 2.29
C SER A 59 14.19 -9.74 2.98
N MET A 60 13.33 -9.01 2.26
CA MET A 60 12.08 -8.46 2.77
C MET A 60 10.94 -9.38 2.33
N LYS A 61 10.21 -9.91 3.31
CA LYS A 61 9.20 -10.94 3.13
C LYS A 61 7.91 -10.53 3.85
N PHE A 62 6.77 -10.86 3.26
CA PHE A 62 5.45 -10.69 3.90
C PHE A 62 5.18 -11.83 4.90
N ASP A 63 6.08 -12.01 5.86
CA ASP A 63 6.10 -13.16 6.79
C ASP A 63 5.53 -12.85 8.18
N ARG A 64 4.87 -11.70 8.32
CA ARG A 64 4.34 -11.19 9.59
C ARG A 64 2.99 -10.52 9.42
N LEU A 65 2.20 -10.55 10.48
CA LEU A 65 1.01 -9.72 10.61
C LEU A 65 1.40 -8.24 10.56
N GLY A 66 0.60 -7.42 9.88
CA GLY A 66 0.79 -5.97 9.84
C GLY A 66 1.90 -5.50 8.90
N CYS A 67 2.36 -6.31 7.94
CA CYS A 67 3.24 -5.84 6.87
C CYS A 67 2.51 -4.82 5.98
N VAL A 68 3.19 -3.73 5.61
CA VAL A 68 2.64 -2.64 4.80
C VAL A 68 3.25 -2.65 3.39
N GLY A 69 2.42 -2.98 2.40
CA GLY A 69 2.82 -3.13 1.00
C GLY A 69 2.21 -2.09 0.07
N MET A 70 2.91 -1.69 -0.99
CA MET A 70 2.34 -0.81 -2.02
C MET A 70 1.38 -1.59 -2.93
N ALA A 71 0.21 -1.02 -3.21
CA ALA A 71 -0.76 -1.61 -4.13
C ALA A 71 -0.45 -1.21 -5.58
N HIS A 72 -0.55 -2.17 -6.49
CA HIS A 72 -0.45 -1.95 -7.93
C HIS A 72 -1.78 -1.52 -8.54
N ILE A 73 -1.69 -0.81 -9.65
CA ILE A 73 -2.84 -0.50 -10.50
C ILE A 73 -3.13 -1.74 -11.36
N ASN A 74 -4.32 -2.32 -11.20
CA ASN A 74 -4.76 -3.49 -11.97
C ASN A 74 -3.74 -4.65 -11.96
N ASP A 75 -3.08 -4.89 -10.82
CA ASP A 75 -2.03 -5.91 -10.65
C ASP A 75 -0.83 -5.80 -11.61
N GLN A 76 -0.61 -4.63 -12.19
CA GLN A 76 0.53 -4.38 -13.08
C GLN A 76 1.79 -4.03 -12.26
N SER A 77 2.89 -4.76 -12.43
CA SER A 77 4.18 -4.42 -11.81
C SER A 77 4.66 -3.01 -12.16
N ASP A 78 5.47 -2.41 -11.29
CA ASP A 78 6.03 -1.07 -11.43
C ASP A 78 4.98 0.06 -11.56
N SER A 79 3.76 -0.14 -11.06
CA SER A 79 2.64 0.79 -11.23
C SER A 79 2.23 1.55 -9.96
N ASN A 80 3.15 1.70 -9.00
CA ASN A 80 2.83 2.25 -7.69
C ASN A 80 2.38 3.72 -7.73
N ARG A 81 1.39 4.06 -6.90
CA ARG A 81 0.93 5.44 -6.65
C ARG A 81 0.76 5.73 -5.16
N SER A 82 -0.46 5.95 -4.68
CA SER A 82 -0.73 6.30 -3.28
C SER A 82 -1.38 5.17 -2.49
N GLN A 83 -1.97 4.19 -3.17
CA GLN A 83 -2.64 3.08 -2.50
C GLN A 83 -1.63 2.11 -1.90
N PHE A 84 -1.97 1.58 -0.73
CA PHE A 84 -1.19 0.59 -0.01
C PHE A 84 -2.14 -0.35 0.73
N PHE A 85 -1.62 -1.51 1.11
CA PHE A 85 -2.34 -2.51 1.89
C PHE A 85 -1.56 -2.87 3.15
N ILE A 86 -2.29 -3.40 4.13
CA ILE A 86 -1.76 -3.96 5.39
C ILE A 86 -2.18 -5.43 5.44
N THR A 87 -1.26 -6.33 5.73
CA THR A 87 -1.56 -7.77 5.88
C THR A 87 -2.26 -8.04 7.21
N LEU A 88 -3.29 -8.89 7.16
CA LEU A 88 -4.05 -9.36 8.34
C LEU A 88 -3.69 -10.80 8.75
N ARG A 89 -2.62 -11.35 8.19
CA ARG A 89 -1.99 -12.61 8.61
C ARG A 89 -0.50 -12.57 8.33
N GLY A 90 0.27 -13.48 8.95
CA GLY A 90 1.71 -13.62 8.72
C GLY A 90 2.11 -14.86 7.91
N GLU A 91 1.18 -15.75 7.61
CA GLU A 91 1.45 -17.03 6.95
C GLU A 91 0.80 -17.07 5.55
N ASP A 92 1.32 -17.91 4.66
CA ASP A 92 0.82 -18.14 3.30
C ASP A 92 0.69 -16.85 2.45
N LEU A 93 1.67 -15.96 2.55
CA LEU A 93 1.72 -14.69 1.79
C LEU A 93 2.91 -14.60 0.82
N ASP A 94 3.61 -15.71 0.55
CA ASP A 94 4.77 -15.74 -0.36
C ASP A 94 4.44 -15.21 -1.77
N MET A 95 3.17 -15.28 -2.17
CA MET A 95 2.67 -14.72 -3.44
C MET A 95 2.79 -13.19 -3.55
N PHE A 96 3.04 -12.49 -2.43
CA PHE A 96 3.30 -11.05 -2.39
C PHE A 96 4.79 -10.72 -2.46
N ASP A 97 5.65 -11.65 -2.03
CA ASP A 97 7.08 -11.47 -2.08
C ASP A 97 7.54 -11.30 -3.52
N GLU A 98 8.52 -10.41 -3.72
CA GLU A 98 9.07 -10.12 -5.05
C GLU A 98 8.03 -9.63 -6.08
N LYS A 99 6.78 -9.38 -5.66
CA LYS A 99 5.73 -8.77 -6.45
C LYS A 99 5.41 -7.36 -5.96
N TYR A 100 5.23 -7.17 -4.66
CA TYR A 100 4.88 -5.87 -4.09
C TYR A 100 6.05 -5.29 -3.29
N THR A 101 6.13 -3.96 -3.29
CA THR A 101 7.07 -3.24 -2.44
C THR A 101 6.63 -3.33 -0.98
N LEU A 102 7.39 -4.05 -0.13
CA LEU A 102 7.25 -4.02 1.33
C LEU A 102 8.04 -2.84 1.89
N PHE A 103 7.37 -1.86 2.49
CA PHE A 103 8.03 -0.61 2.93
C PHE A 103 7.82 -0.28 4.42
N GLY A 104 7.12 -1.13 5.16
CA GLY A 104 6.90 -0.93 6.59
C GLY A 104 6.21 -2.10 7.25
N MET A 105 6.08 -1.99 8.56
CA MET A 105 5.26 -2.87 9.40
C MET A 105 4.57 -2.04 10.48
N ILE A 106 3.41 -2.50 10.94
CA ILE A 106 2.78 -1.96 12.14
C ILE A 106 3.69 -2.27 13.34
N ALA A 107 3.97 -1.25 14.15
CA ALA A 107 4.90 -1.36 15.27
C ALA A 107 4.22 -1.80 16.58
N GLU A 108 2.96 -1.42 16.78
CA GLU A 108 2.21 -1.57 18.03
C GLU A 108 0.73 -1.87 17.72
N ASP A 109 -0.01 -2.38 18.70
CA ASP A 109 -1.46 -2.64 18.63
C ASP A 109 -1.89 -3.60 17.50
N LEU A 110 -1.11 -4.66 17.27
CA LEU A 110 -1.41 -5.70 16.26
C LEU A 110 -2.65 -6.54 16.61
N ASP A 111 -3.03 -6.60 17.89
CA ASP A 111 -4.22 -7.26 18.41
C ASP A 111 -5.54 -6.60 17.97
N MET A 112 -5.48 -5.37 17.43
CA MET A 112 -6.64 -4.70 16.82
C MET A 112 -7.06 -5.30 15.48
N PHE A 113 -6.29 -6.24 14.91
CA PHE A 113 -6.55 -6.85 13.61
C PHE A 113 -7.31 -8.19 13.68
N ASP A 114 -7.70 -8.64 14.88
CA ASP A 114 -8.51 -9.85 15.13
C ASP A 114 -10.02 -9.67 14.83
#